data_AF-A0A316HD48-F1
#
_entry.id   AF-A0A316HD48-F1
#
_cell.length_a   1.000
_cell.length_b   1.000
_cell.length_c   1.000
_cell.angle_alpha   90.00
_cell.angle_beta   90.00
_cell.angle_gamma   90.00
#
_symmetry.space_group_name_H-M   'P 1'
#
loop_
_entity.id
_entity.type
_entity.pdbx_description
1 polymer ?
#
loop_
_entity_poly.entity_id
_entity_poly.type
_entity_poly.pdbx_seq_one_letter_code
_entity_poly.pdbx_strand_id
1 'polypeptide(L)'
;MNTNKEQLDLSTLMKYLSFANTPSYLYKHYKENDSIATLSSSYSTDAIVSDFMAIVNTERRTIEDLTLLYSFIIALTFKPTEQVNFFFKQLKDAPLRWAEKIASIYFANNSSEVCDYNIVSENISFQKDLKVNTEIF
;
A
#
# COMPACT_ATOMS: atom_id res chain seq x y z
N MET A 1 20.16 -6.41 2.85
CA MET A 1 18.90 -6.08 2.15
C MET A 1 18.93 -4.58 1.94
N ASN A 2 19.05 -4.11 0.69
CA ASN A 2 18.82 -2.69 0.40
C ASN A 2 17.32 -2.47 0.54
N THR A 3 16.93 -1.74 1.58
CA THR A 3 15.53 -1.42 1.84
C THR A 3 15.04 -0.46 0.75
N ASN A 4 13.85 -0.71 0.20
CA ASN A 4 13.21 0.16 -0.81
C ASN A 4 13.03 1.62 -0.37
N LYS A 5 13.32 1.92 0.91
CA LYS A 5 13.24 3.21 1.58
C LYS A 5 14.29 4.24 1.12
N GLU A 6 15.47 3.81 0.67
CA GLU A 6 16.59 4.73 0.39
C GLU A 6 16.33 5.68 -0.79
N GLN A 7 15.37 5.36 -1.64
CA GLN A 7 15.02 6.17 -2.82
C GLN A 7 13.93 7.20 -2.54
N LEU A 8 13.27 7.16 -1.39
CA LEU A 8 12.11 8.01 -1.09
C LEU A 8 12.52 9.35 -0.46
N ASP A 9 11.92 10.43 -0.95
CA ASP A 9 11.98 11.72 -0.24
C ASP A 9 10.98 11.71 0.93
N LEU A 10 11.35 10.99 1.98
CA LEU A 10 10.48 10.78 3.15
C LEU A 10 10.11 12.09 3.83
N SER A 11 11.00 13.09 3.84
CA SER A 11 10.71 14.40 4.42
C SER A 11 9.51 15.08 3.74
N THR A 12 9.50 15.11 2.41
CA THR A 12 8.40 15.70 1.64
C THR A 12 7.13 14.85 1.74
N LEU A 13 7.25 13.53 1.64
CA LEU A 13 6.09 12.62 1.71
C LEU A 13 5.42 12.66 3.09
N MET A 14 6.19 12.72 4.18
CA MET A 14 5.67 12.91 5.54
C MET A 14 4.92 14.24 5.70
N LYS A 15 5.41 15.33 5.06
CA LYS A 15 4.69 16.61 5.04
C LYS A 15 3.33 16.45 4.36
N TYR A 16 3.29 15.86 3.17
CA TYR A 16 2.02 15.62 2.48
C TYR A 16 1.07 14.78 3.31
N LEU A 17 1.55 13.71 3.96
CA LEU A 17 0.71 12.89 4.85
C LEU A 17 0.18 13.68 6.04
N SER A 18 1.00 14.55 6.63
CA SER A 18 0.61 15.37 7.80
C SER A 18 -0.42 16.44 7.44
N PHE A 19 -0.36 16.99 6.22
CA PHE A 19 -1.32 18.00 5.73
C PHE A 19 -2.52 17.40 5.02
N ALA A 20 -2.47 16.11 4.66
CA ALA A 20 -3.57 15.45 3.98
C ALA A 20 -4.81 15.40 4.90
N ASN A 21 -5.90 15.99 4.43
CA ASN A 21 -7.22 15.82 5.03
C ASN A 21 -8.10 14.82 4.26
N THR A 22 -7.67 14.42 3.06
CA THR A 22 -8.40 13.51 2.16
C THR A 22 -7.46 12.51 1.47
N PRO A 23 -7.96 11.31 1.14
CA PRO A 23 -7.18 10.32 0.37
C PRO A 23 -6.83 10.83 -1.03
N SER A 24 -7.70 11.64 -1.65
CA SER A 24 -7.45 12.21 -2.99
C SER A 24 -6.30 13.22 -2.99
N TYR A 25 -6.21 14.06 -1.95
CA TYR A 25 -5.07 14.98 -1.78
C TYR A 25 -3.76 14.19 -1.65
N LEU A 26 -3.74 13.17 -0.79
CA LEU A 26 -2.56 12.33 -0.61
C LEU A 26 -2.15 11.64 -1.91
N TYR A 27 -3.12 10.99 -2.56
CA TYR A 27 -2.93 10.29 -3.83
C TYR A 27 -2.31 11.19 -4.88
N LYS A 28 -2.89 12.38 -5.10
CA LYS A 28 -2.40 13.35 -6.08
C LYS A 28 -0.93 13.73 -5.81
N HIS A 29 -0.63 14.19 -4.60
CA HIS A 29 0.70 14.71 -4.29
C HIS A 29 1.78 13.64 -4.24
N TYR A 30 1.46 12.43 -3.77
CA TYR A 30 2.39 11.30 -3.85
C TYR A 30 2.61 10.84 -5.29
N LYS A 31 1.55 10.84 -6.13
CA LYS A 31 1.66 10.46 -7.54
C LYS A 31 2.47 11.47 -8.37
N GLU A 32 2.47 12.74 -7.97
CA GLU A 32 3.31 13.80 -8.55
C GLU A 32 4.76 13.80 -8.01
N ASN A 33 5.09 12.96 -7.02
CA ASN A 33 6.43 12.92 -6.43
C ASN A 33 7.35 11.93 -7.17
N ASP A 34 8.46 12.44 -7.73
CA ASP A 34 9.42 11.66 -8.52
C ASP A 34 10.02 10.46 -7.78
N SER A 35 10.17 10.54 -6.46
CA SER A 35 10.73 9.44 -5.66
C SER A 35 9.80 8.22 -5.62
N ILE A 36 8.48 8.43 -5.74
CA ILE A 36 7.49 7.35 -5.82
C ILE A 36 7.51 6.68 -7.20
N ALA A 37 7.62 7.48 -8.26
CA ALA A 37 7.79 6.95 -9.61
C ALA A 37 9.10 6.15 -9.73
N THR A 38 10.18 6.66 -9.14
CA THR A 38 11.50 6.01 -9.08
C THR A 38 11.45 4.70 -8.30
N LEU A 39 10.79 4.69 -7.13
CA LEU A 39 10.52 3.47 -6.37
C LEU A 39 9.78 2.44 -7.23
N SER A 40 8.73 2.87 -7.94
CA SER A 40 7.95 1.97 -8.79
C SER A 40 8.76 1.41 -9.97
N SER A 41 9.63 2.20 -10.60
CA SER A 41 10.44 1.71 -11.71
C SER A 41 11.62 0.84 -11.26
N SER A 42 12.17 1.10 -10.07
CA SER A 42 13.38 0.44 -9.57
C SER A 42 13.14 -0.94 -8.97
N TYR A 43 11.93 -1.23 -8.49
CA TYR A 43 11.62 -2.47 -7.78
C TYR A 43 10.49 -3.25 -8.45
N SER A 44 10.48 -4.57 -8.30
CA SER A 44 9.38 -5.42 -8.79
C SER A 44 8.10 -5.21 -7.98
N THR A 45 6.95 -5.58 -8.55
CA THR A 45 5.67 -5.58 -7.82
C THR A 45 5.78 -6.40 -6.53
N ASP A 46 6.35 -7.62 -6.62
CA ASP A 46 6.55 -8.52 -5.49
C ASP A 46 7.39 -7.89 -4.37
N ALA A 47 8.48 -7.19 -4.72
CA ALA A 47 9.34 -6.55 -3.73
C ALA A 47 8.59 -5.46 -2.96
N ILE A 48 7.81 -4.63 -3.66
CA ILE A 48 7.02 -3.56 -3.03
C ILE A 48 5.90 -4.15 -2.15
N VAL A 49 5.21 -5.20 -2.63
CA VAL A 49 4.16 -5.89 -1.85
C VAL A 49 4.76 -6.57 -0.62
N SER A 50 5.91 -7.24 -0.76
CA SER A 50 6.60 -7.88 0.36
C SER A 50 6.96 -6.88 1.46
N ASP A 51 7.54 -5.73 1.08
CA ASP A 51 7.88 -4.68 2.04
C ASP A 51 6.63 -4.05 2.68
N PHE A 52 5.56 -3.87 1.91
CA PHE A 52 4.27 -3.44 2.45
C PHE A 52 3.77 -4.41 3.52
N MET A 53 3.79 -5.71 3.24
CA MET A 53 3.33 -6.75 4.16
C MET A 53 4.20 -6.83 5.41
N ALA A 54 5.51 -6.60 5.29
CA ALA A 54 6.41 -6.56 6.43
C ALA A 54 6.06 -5.41 7.40
N ILE A 55 5.73 -4.22 6.87
CA ILE A 55 5.41 -3.05 7.69
C ILE A 55 3.98 -3.10 8.23
N VAL A 56 2.99 -3.50 7.42
CA VAL A 56 1.56 -3.44 7.81
C VAL A 56 1.24 -4.34 9.00
N ASN A 57 1.98 -5.44 9.14
CA ASN A 57 1.83 -6.43 10.21
C ASN A 57 2.54 -6.05 11.53
N THR A 58 3.22 -4.89 11.58
CA THR A 58 3.80 -4.38 12.83
C THR A 58 2.71 -3.90 13.79
N GLU A 59 2.88 -4.19 15.08
CA GLU A 59 1.90 -3.84 16.13
C GLU A 59 1.79 -2.34 16.38
N ARG A 60 2.90 -1.61 16.22
CA ARG A 60 2.98 -0.16 16.40
C ARG A 60 3.63 0.46 15.17
N ARG A 61 2.90 1.35 14.52
CA ARG A 61 3.36 2.07 13.32
C ARG A 61 3.68 3.51 13.67
N THR A 62 4.87 3.94 13.30
CA THR A 62 5.29 5.34 13.34
C THR A 62 4.66 6.10 12.18
N ILE A 63 4.78 7.44 12.19
CA ILE A 63 4.39 8.26 11.04
C ILE A 63 5.21 7.89 9.79
N GLU A 64 6.47 7.52 9.96
CA GLU A 64 7.34 7.07 8.87
C GLU A 64 6.82 5.77 8.25
N ASP A 65 6.39 4.82 9.08
CA ASP A 65 5.80 3.56 8.62
C ASP A 65 4.51 3.81 7.82
N LEU A 66 3.67 4.74 8.28
CA LEU A 66 2.47 5.13 7.54
C LEU A 66 2.83 5.79 6.20
N THR A 67 3.83 6.67 6.19
CA THR A 67 4.34 7.29 4.96
C THR A 67 4.79 6.21 3.97
N LEU A 68 5.59 5.24 4.43
CA LEU A 68 6.06 4.12 3.60
C LEU A 68 4.91 3.26 3.06
N LEU A 69 3.95 2.89 3.91
CA LEU A 69 2.80 2.09 3.48
C LEU A 69 1.99 2.80 2.39
N TYR A 70 1.72 4.09 2.54
CA TYR A 70 1.04 4.86 1.48
C TYR A 70 1.91 5.06 0.25
N SER A 71 3.23 5.24 0.40
CA SER A 71 4.17 5.29 -0.71
C SER A 71 4.15 4.01 -1.54
N PHE A 72 4.13 2.84 -0.89
CA PHE A 72 4.06 1.55 -1.56
C PHE A 72 2.74 1.36 -2.30
N ILE A 73 1.61 1.66 -1.65
CA ILE A 73 0.29 1.59 -2.32
C ILE A 73 0.31 2.45 -3.58
N ILE A 74 0.80 3.69 -3.51
CA ILE A 74 0.75 4.62 -4.64
C ILE A 74 1.78 4.25 -5.71
N ALA A 75 2.97 3.75 -5.34
CA ALA A 75 3.96 3.24 -6.27
C ALA A 75 3.42 2.08 -7.13
N LEU A 76 2.62 1.18 -6.53
CA LEU A 76 1.97 0.08 -7.25
C LEU A 76 0.98 0.58 -8.32
N THR A 77 0.45 1.81 -8.20
CA THR A 77 -0.47 2.38 -9.21
C THR A 77 0.19 2.72 -10.54
N PHE A 78 1.53 2.69 -10.62
CA PHE A 78 2.29 2.89 -11.85
C PHE A 78 2.65 1.57 -12.55
N LYS A 79 2.30 0.41 -11.96
CA LYS A 79 2.72 -0.92 -12.41
C LYS A 79 1.64 -1.64 -13.25
N PRO A 80 2.01 -2.72 -13.97
CA PRO A 80 1.07 -3.56 -14.71
C PRO A 80 -0.10 -4.04 -13.85
N THR A 81 -1.27 -4.16 -14.48
CA THR A 81 -2.56 -4.12 -13.79
C THR A 81 -2.96 -5.42 -13.09
N GLU A 82 -2.63 -6.61 -13.59
CA GLU A 82 -3.23 -7.85 -13.06
C GLU A 82 -2.86 -8.14 -11.60
N GLN A 83 -1.58 -8.18 -11.27
CA GLN A 83 -1.11 -8.45 -9.91
C GLN A 83 -1.46 -7.30 -8.95
N VAL A 84 -1.40 -6.06 -9.43
CA VAL A 84 -1.78 -4.87 -8.67
C VAL A 84 -3.28 -4.91 -8.35
N ASN A 85 -4.14 -5.28 -9.30
CA ASN A 85 -5.57 -5.42 -9.09
C ASN A 85 -5.88 -6.42 -7.97
N PHE A 86 -5.19 -7.56 -7.93
CA PHE A 86 -5.36 -8.56 -6.87
C PHE A 86 -4.95 -8.03 -5.49
N PHE A 87 -3.82 -7.31 -5.40
CA PHE A 87 -3.40 -6.66 -4.17
C PHE A 87 -4.41 -5.58 -3.72
N PHE A 88 -4.86 -4.74 -4.65
CA PHE A 88 -5.78 -3.63 -4.36
C PHE A 88 -7.16 -4.12 -3.88
N LYS A 89 -7.64 -5.26 -4.38
CA LYS A 89 -8.88 -5.91 -3.89
C LYS A 89 -8.78 -6.36 -2.43
N GLN A 90 -7.58 -6.64 -1.92
CA GLN A 90 -7.34 -7.06 -0.54
C GLN A 90 -7.12 -5.88 0.42
N LEU A 91 -6.87 -4.67 -0.08
CA LEU A 91 -6.65 -3.49 0.76
C LEU A 91 -7.87 -3.09 1.60
N LYS A 92 -9.07 -3.58 1.26
CA LYS A 92 -10.29 -3.39 2.06
C LYS A 92 -10.14 -3.89 3.50
N ASP A 93 -9.33 -4.93 3.68
CA ASP A 93 -9.14 -5.57 4.98
C ASP A 93 -7.88 -5.01 5.69
N ALA A 94 -7.07 -4.19 5.00
CA ALA A 94 -5.87 -3.62 5.58
C ALA A 94 -6.21 -2.60 6.68
N PRO A 95 -5.49 -2.58 7.80
CA PRO A 95 -5.68 -1.64 8.91
C PRO A 95 -5.12 -0.23 8.58
N LEU A 96 -5.47 0.31 7.41
CA LEU A 96 -5.01 1.59 6.88
C LEU A 96 -6.21 2.44 6.46
N ARG A 97 -6.39 3.57 7.17
CA ARG A 97 -7.55 4.47 7.04
C ARG A 97 -7.94 4.80 5.60
N TRP A 98 -6.96 4.99 4.71
CA TRP A 98 -7.20 5.45 3.34
C TRP A 98 -6.88 4.41 2.26
N ALA A 99 -6.44 3.21 2.62
CA ALA A 99 -6.01 2.22 1.64
C ALA A 99 -7.14 1.83 0.68
N GLU A 100 -8.33 1.52 1.20
CA GLU A 100 -9.52 1.22 0.39
C GLU A 100 -9.88 2.38 -0.55
N LYS A 101 -9.88 3.62 -0.05
CA LYS A 101 -10.22 4.81 -0.87
C LYS A 101 -9.19 5.09 -1.95
N ILE A 102 -7.90 4.90 -1.65
CA ILE A 102 -6.83 4.99 -2.66
C ILE A 102 -7.02 3.91 -3.73
N ALA A 103 -7.42 2.70 -3.34
CA ALA A 103 -7.72 1.65 -4.29
C ALA A 103 -8.90 1.99 -5.21
N SER A 104 -9.97 2.57 -4.66
CA SER A 104 -11.09 3.07 -5.47
C SER A 104 -10.65 4.15 -6.47
N ILE A 105 -9.77 5.08 -6.08
CA ILE A 105 -9.21 6.10 -6.98
C ILE A 105 -8.40 5.43 -8.11
N TYR A 106 -7.60 4.42 -7.80
CA TYR A 106 -6.85 3.67 -8.80
C TYR A 106 -7.78 3.00 -9.82
N PHE A 107 -8.80 2.26 -9.37
CA PHE A 107 -9.75 1.61 -10.28
C PHE A 107 -10.51 2.63 -11.12
N ALA A 108 -11.00 3.73 -10.53
CA ALA A 108 -11.69 4.78 -11.28
C ALA A 108 -10.84 5.40 -12.41
N ASN A 109 -9.50 5.42 -12.26
CA ASN A 109 -8.59 5.95 -13.26
C ASN A 109 -8.14 4.93 -14.31
N ASN A 110 -8.22 3.63 -14.03
CA ASN A 110 -7.73 2.55 -14.91
C ASN A 110 -8.86 1.73 -15.54
N SER A 111 -10.09 1.87 -15.06
CA SER A 111 -11.24 1.11 -15.52
C SER A 111 -12.11 1.94 -16.47
N SER A 112 -12.29 1.44 -17.69
CA SER A 112 -13.56 1.55 -18.42
C SER A 112 -14.64 0.61 -17.86
N GLU A 113 -14.34 -0.12 -16.79
CA GLU A 113 -15.27 -1.02 -16.07
C GLU A 113 -15.80 -0.35 -14.80
N VAL A 114 -17.10 -0.05 -14.83
CA VAL A 114 -17.90 0.41 -13.69
C VAL A 114 -17.74 -0.60 -12.55
N CYS A 115 -17.11 -0.20 -11.45
CA CYS A 115 -17.08 -1.01 -10.24
C CYS A 115 -18.43 -0.87 -9.52
N ASP A 116 -19.28 -1.89 -9.63
CA ASP A 116 -20.45 -2.05 -8.78
C ASP A 116 -19.99 -2.55 -7.41
N TYR A 117 -19.69 -1.63 -6.49
CA TYR A 117 -19.34 -1.94 -5.10
C TYR A 117 -20.62 -2.22 -4.31
N ASN A 118 -21.22 -3.39 -4.52
CA ASN A 118 -22.24 -3.93 -3.62
C ASN A 118 -21.92 -5.38 -3.21
N ILE A 119 -21.51 -5.50 -1.94
CA ILE A 119 -21.80 -6.56 -0.96
C ILE A 119 -21.57 -8.02 -1.39
N VAL A 120 -20.51 -8.65 -0.86
CA VAL A 120 -20.65 -9.77 0.09
C VAL A 120 -19.49 -9.71 1.09
N SER A 121 -19.82 -9.52 2.36
CA SER A 121 -18.94 -9.72 3.51
C SER A 121 -18.79 -11.22 3.76
N GLU A 122 -17.88 -11.88 3.05
CA GLU A 122 -17.38 -13.19 3.46
C GLU A 122 -16.13 -12.99 4.32
N ASN A 123 -16.25 -13.43 5.57
CA ASN A 123 -15.19 -13.49 6.57
C ASN A 123 -13.97 -14.24 6.01
N ILE A 124 -12.94 -13.50 5.58
CA ILE A 124 -11.62 -14.07 5.41
C ILE A 124 -10.74 -13.42 6.48
N SER A 125 -10.52 -14.15 7.57
CA SER A 125 -9.63 -13.74 8.64
C SER A 125 -8.20 -13.64 8.09
N PHE A 126 -7.49 -12.55 8.37
CA PHE A 126 -6.03 -12.54 8.32
C PHE A 126 -5.51 -13.64 9.26
N GLN A 127 -5.16 -14.81 8.71
CA GLN A 127 -4.63 -15.89 9.52
C GLN A 127 -3.23 -15.52 10.00
N LYS A 128 -3.15 -15.36 11.32
CA LYS A 128 -1.94 -15.24 12.11
C LYS A 128 -1.32 -16.64 12.25
N ASP A 129 -0.71 -17.16 11.20
CA ASP A 129 0.04 -18.42 11.27
C ASP A 129 1.50 -18.16 11.68
N LEU A 130 1.70 -17.94 12.97
CA LEU A 130 2.98 -18.17 13.64
C LEU A 130 2.98 -19.59 14.21
N LYS A 131 3.45 -20.55 13.41
CA LYS A 131 3.88 -21.86 13.94
C LYS A 131 5.17 -21.64 14.72
N VAL A 132 5.04 -21.47 16.05
CA VAL A 132 6.15 -21.63 16.98
C VAL A 132 6.42 -23.12 17.11
N ASN A 133 7.33 -23.64 16.27
CA ASN A 133 7.95 -24.94 16.53
C ASN A 133 8.98 -24.76 17.65
N THR A 134 8.54 -24.91 18.90
CA THR A 134 9.42 -25.31 20.00
C THR A 134 9.33 -26.82 20.13
N GLU A 135 10.20 -27.52 19.41
CA GLU A 135 10.56 -28.89 19.77
C GLU A 135 11.65 -28.85 20.85
N ILE A 136 11.34 -29.60 21.89
CA ILE A 136 12.11 -29.84 23.11
C ILE A 136 13.28 -30.76 22.75
N PHE A 137 14.49 -30.37 23.13
CA PHE A 137 15.57 -31.29 23.49
C PHE A 137 16.37 -30.72 24.67
#